data_AF-A0A815N721-F1
#
_entry.id   AF-A0A815N721-F1
#
_cell.length_a   1.000
_cell.length_b   1.000
_cell.length_c   1.000
_cell.angle_alpha   90.00
_cell.angle_beta   90.00
_cell.angle_gamma   90.00
#
_symmetry.space_group_name_H-M   'P 1'
#
loop_
_entity.id
_entity.type
_entity.pdbx_description
1 polymer ?
#
loop_
_entity_poly.entity_id
_entity_poly.type
_entity_poly.pdbx_seq_one_letter_code
_entity_poly.pdbx_strand_id
1 'polypeptide(L)'
;MSITNVCIITGSSSGLGLLTAKKLVAKDFYVIFACRDEVKTMSLLQKLKEESGTSNFEFMKLDLGSFDSIRRTEDFGSECEVFAATSDTLNGKTGVFMSDMKEARSSEESYDVEKAKRLWDLSEQLTHQNI
;
A
#
# COMPACT_ATOMS: atom_id res chain seq x y z
N MET A 1 -0.23 14.81 24.85
CA MET A 1 0.63 14.40 23.72
C MET A 1 -0.12 14.75 22.45
N SER A 2 0.42 15.68 21.66
CA SER A 2 -0.19 16.11 20.40
C SER A 2 -0.07 15.02 19.35
N ILE A 3 -1.10 14.86 18.53
CA ILE A 3 -1.12 13.94 17.40
C ILE A 3 -0.04 14.40 16.41
N THR A 4 0.99 13.58 16.19
CA THR A 4 1.96 13.79 15.13
C THR A 4 1.39 13.17 13.86
N ASN A 5 1.12 13.99 12.84
CA ASN A 5 0.68 13.48 11.55
C ASN A 5 1.84 12.73 10.87
N VAL A 6 1.59 11.49 10.45
CA VAL A 6 2.60 10.64 9.81
C VAL A 6 2.44 10.71 8.29
N CYS A 7 3.55 10.82 7.56
CA CYS A 7 3.57 10.78 6.10
C CYS A 7 4.70 9.91 5.58
N ILE A 8 4.42 9.07 4.58
CA ILE A 8 5.42 8.31 3.83
C ILE A 8 5.64 9.03 2.50
N ILE A 9 6.90 9.35 2.16
CA ILE A 9 7.25 9.94 0.87
C ILE A 9 8.17 8.98 0.13
N THR A 10 7.66 8.36 -0.94
CA THR A 10 8.46 7.56 -1.88
C THR A 10 9.33 8.47 -2.74
N GLY A 11 10.57 8.06 -3.06
CA GLY A 11 11.47 8.85 -3.92
C GLY A 11 11.94 10.16 -3.25
N SER A 12 12.00 10.18 -1.93
CA SER A 12 12.36 11.32 -1.08
C SER A 12 13.87 11.58 -0.94
N SER A 13 14.73 10.87 -1.68
CA SER A 13 16.19 11.05 -1.63
C SER A 13 16.73 12.13 -2.59
N SER A 14 15.88 12.74 -3.43
CA SER A 14 16.25 13.84 -4.32
C SER A 14 15.02 14.57 -4.89
N GLY A 15 15.27 15.67 -5.61
CA GLY A 15 14.25 16.37 -6.39
C GLY A 15 13.07 16.85 -5.56
N LEU A 16 11.86 16.79 -6.15
CA LEU A 16 10.63 17.25 -5.52
C LEU A 16 10.28 16.46 -4.25
N GLY A 17 10.45 15.13 -4.27
CA GLY A 17 10.15 14.28 -3.12
C GLY A 17 10.94 14.69 -1.87
N LEU A 18 12.22 15.00 -2.04
CA LEU A 18 13.07 15.51 -0.95
C LEU A 18 12.58 16.86 -0.42
N LEU A 19 12.27 17.81 -1.32
CA LEU A 19 11.80 19.14 -0.90
C LEU A 19 10.46 19.06 -0.18
N THR A 20 9.55 18.20 -0.64
CA THR A 20 8.26 17.93 0.02
C THR A 20 8.48 17.33 1.41
N ALA A 21 9.33 16.31 1.53
CA ALA A 21 9.63 15.67 2.80
C ALA A 21 10.23 16.67 3.81
N LYS A 22 11.22 17.49 3.39
CA LYS A 22 11.79 18.55 4.25
C LYS A 22 10.73 19.57 4.71
N LYS A 23 9.81 19.98 3.83
CA LYS A 23 8.73 20.91 4.18
C LYS A 23 7.71 20.30 5.16
N LEU A 24 7.45 19.00 5.07
CA LEU A 24 6.59 18.29 6.02
C LEU A 24 7.25 18.15 7.39
N VAL A 25 8.55 17.82 7.45
CA VAL A 25 9.32 17.80 8.70
C VAL A 25 9.28 19.18 9.38
N ALA A 26 9.46 20.26 8.62
CA ALA A 26 9.36 21.63 9.14
C ALA A 26 7.94 22.02 9.63
N LYS A 27 6.92 21.25 9.26
CA LYS A 27 5.53 21.38 9.73
C LYS A 27 5.21 20.39 10.86
N ASP A 28 6.23 19.80 11.47
CA ASP A 28 6.12 18.87 12.61
C ASP A 28 5.40 17.55 12.28
N PHE A 29 5.47 17.12 11.01
CA PHE A 29 5.06 15.77 10.62
C PHE A 29 6.18 14.77 10.95
N TYR A 30 5.78 13.54 11.26
CA TYR A 30 6.71 12.40 11.24
C TYR A 30 6.83 11.89 9.81
N VAL A 31 8.00 12.04 9.20
CA VAL A 31 8.19 11.74 7.78
C VAL A 31 9.05 10.50 7.58
N ILE A 32 8.47 9.49 6.93
CA ILE A 32 9.18 8.28 6.52
C ILE A 32 9.74 8.51 5.10
N PHE A 33 11.06 8.52 4.99
CA PHE A 33 11.78 8.66 3.72
C PHE A 33 11.92 7.29 3.06
N ALA A 34 10.92 6.90 2.26
CA ALA A 34 10.89 5.62 1.59
C ALA A 34 11.70 5.64 0.27
N CYS A 35 12.90 5.05 0.28
CA CYS A 35 13.85 5.14 -0.84
C CYS A 35 14.66 3.86 -1.04
N ARG A 36 15.19 3.70 -2.26
CA ARG A 36 16.02 2.53 -2.62
C ARG A 36 17.44 2.62 -2.06
N ASP A 37 18.05 3.80 -2.07
CA ASP A 37 19.45 3.97 -1.66
C ASP A 37 19.54 4.38 -0.19
N GLU A 38 19.90 3.41 0.66
CA GLU A 38 20.02 3.59 2.10
C GLU A 38 21.17 4.54 2.47
N VAL A 39 22.36 4.31 1.92
CA VAL A 39 23.56 5.09 2.25
C VAL A 39 23.35 6.56 1.91
N LYS A 40 22.82 6.85 0.72
CA LYS A 40 22.49 8.21 0.29
C LYS A 40 21.44 8.83 1.18
N THR A 41 20.38 8.10 1.51
CA THR A 41 19.25 8.65 2.27
C THR A 41 19.64 8.90 3.72
N MET A 42 20.35 7.99 4.37
CA MET A 42 20.85 8.15 5.74
C MET A 42 21.79 9.35 5.87
N SER A 43 22.69 9.55 4.90
CA SER A 43 23.56 10.74 4.84
C SER A 43 22.76 12.04 4.75
N LEU A 44 21.59 12.00 4.10
CA LEU A 44 20.68 13.14 3.96
C LEU A 44 19.90 13.39 5.25
N LEU A 45 19.41 12.33 5.91
CA LEU A 45 18.71 12.41 7.19
C LEU A 45 19.61 12.95 8.30
N GLN A 46 20.89 12.57 8.32
CA GLN A 46 21.86 13.14 9.26
C GLN A 46 21.98 14.66 9.09
N LYS A 47 22.18 15.13 7.85
CA LYS A 47 22.22 16.58 7.56
C LYS A 47 20.91 17.27 7.92
N LEU A 48 19.77 16.64 7.62
CA LEU A 48 18.47 17.20 7.98
C LEU A 48 18.29 17.31 9.49
N LYS A 49 18.80 16.35 10.27
CA LYS A 49 18.77 16.39 11.74
C LYS A 49 19.58 17.57 12.28
N GLU A 50 20.76 17.79 11.71
CA GLU A 50 21.63 18.92 12.03
C GLU A 50 20.99 20.27 11.65
N GLU A 51 20.34 20.35 10.48
CA GLU A 51 19.67 21.57 9.98
C GLU A 51 18.37 21.91 10.72
N SER A 52 17.55 20.91 11.04
CA SER A 52 16.19 21.10 11.54
C SER A 52 16.06 21.01 13.06
N GLY A 53 17.05 20.42 13.76
CA GLY A 53 17.02 20.21 15.20
C GLY A 53 15.98 19.16 15.66
N THR A 54 15.29 18.49 14.73
CA THR A 54 14.30 17.45 15.03
C THR A 54 14.73 16.09 14.51
N SER A 55 14.15 15.04 15.08
CA SER A 55 14.29 13.65 14.65
C SER A 55 12.94 13.04 14.26
N ASN A 56 11.95 13.86 13.87
CA ASN A 56 10.62 13.43 13.44
C ASN A 56 10.67 12.88 11.99
N PHE A 57 11.60 11.97 11.73
CA PHE A 57 11.73 11.29 10.46
C PHE A 57 12.59 10.04 10.59
N GLU A 58 12.38 9.09 9.68
CA GLU A 58 13.17 7.87 9.58
C GLU A 58 13.34 7.42 8.12
N PHE A 59 14.25 6.47 7.90
CA PHE A 59 14.46 5.83 6.61
C PHE A 59 13.66 4.53 6.53
N MET A 60 13.05 4.28 5.37
CA MET A 60 12.47 2.99 5.03
C MET A 60 13.03 2.54 3.68
N LYS A 61 13.64 1.35 3.63
CA LYS A 61 14.08 0.76 2.37
C LYS A 61 12.85 0.45 1.51
N LEU A 62 12.80 1.05 0.32
CA LEU A 62 11.73 0.80 -0.65
C LEU A 62 12.28 0.86 -2.08
N ASP A 63 12.14 -0.24 -2.81
CA ASP A 63 12.38 -0.31 -4.24
C ASP A 63 11.09 -0.68 -4.97
N LEU A 64 10.41 0.32 -5.54
CA LEU A 64 9.19 0.12 -6.31
C LEU A 64 9.40 -0.71 -7.59
N GLY A 65 10.64 -0.89 -8.04
CA GLY A 65 10.99 -1.78 -9.16
C GLY A 65 11.15 -3.25 -8.76
N SER A 66 11.14 -3.56 -7.46
CA SER A 66 11.23 -4.91 -6.92
C SER A 66 9.91 -5.32 -6.28
N PHE A 67 9.25 -6.33 -6.84
CA PHE A 67 8.05 -6.89 -6.24
C PHE A 67 8.31 -7.39 -4.81
N ASP A 68 9.48 -7.95 -4.53
CA ASP A 68 9.85 -8.40 -3.19
C ASP A 68 9.95 -7.24 -2.18
N SER A 69 10.27 -6.03 -2.64
CA SER A 69 10.33 -4.85 -1.79
C SER A 69 8.98 -4.18 -1.55
N ILE A 70 7.95 -4.49 -2.35
CA ILE A 70 6.60 -3.87 -2.25
C ILE A 70 5.50 -4.87 -1.91
N ARG A 71 5.74 -6.17 -2.10
CA ARG A 71 4.79 -7.23 -1.79
C ARG A 71 4.74 -7.42 -0.28
N ARG A 72 3.53 -7.67 0.19
CA ARG A 72 3.29 -8.38 1.45
C ARG A 72 4.03 -9.73 1.38
N THR A 73 4.61 -10.16 2.50
CA THR A 73 5.34 -11.44 2.58
C THR A 73 4.45 -12.60 2.14
N GLU A 74 5.04 -13.72 1.72
CA GLU A 74 4.30 -14.95 1.39
C GLU A 74 3.39 -15.36 2.55
N ASP A 75 3.90 -15.30 3.78
CA ASP A 75 3.12 -15.53 5.00
C ASP A 75 1.88 -14.63 5.06
N PHE A 76 2.06 -13.31 4.93
CA PHE A 76 0.96 -12.35 4.96
C PHE A 76 -0.03 -12.55 3.79
N GLY A 77 0.46 -12.94 2.61
CA GLY A 77 -0.37 -13.27 1.47
C GLY A 77 -1.24 -14.51 1.71
N SER A 78 -0.68 -15.52 2.37
CA SER A 78 -1.36 -16.80 2.68
C SER A 78 -2.38 -16.69 3.80
N GLU A 79 -2.19 -15.76 4.75
CA GLU A 79 -3.06 -15.59 5.92
C GLU A 79 -4.54 -15.43 5.56
N CYS A 80 -4.85 -14.69 4.49
CA CYS A 80 -6.22 -14.47 4.07
C CYS A 80 -6.89 -15.77 3.58
N GLU A 81 -6.18 -16.60 2.83
CA GLU A 81 -6.69 -17.89 2.34
C GLU A 81 -6.84 -18.90 3.47
N VAL A 82 -5.84 -18.98 4.36
CA VAL A 82 -5.90 -19.85 5.54
C VAL A 82 -7.07 -19.44 6.43
N PHE A 83 -7.26 -18.14 6.68
CA PHE A 83 -8.41 -17.62 7.42
C PHE A 83 -9.73 -17.95 6.71
N ALA A 84 -9.81 -17.77 5.39
CA ALA A 84 -10.99 -18.11 4.59
C ALA A 84 -11.41 -19.57 4.78
N ALA A 85 -10.43 -20.46 4.76
CA ALA A 85 -10.63 -21.90 4.79
C ALA A 85 -10.92 -22.46 6.19
N THR A 86 -10.44 -21.79 7.25
CA THR A 86 -10.42 -22.36 8.61
C THR A 86 -11.22 -21.58 9.64
N SER A 87 -11.61 -20.33 9.36
CA SER A 87 -12.30 -19.52 10.35
C SER A 87 -13.77 -19.92 10.50
N ASP A 88 -14.16 -20.22 11.74
CA ASP A 88 -15.55 -20.47 12.09
C ASP A 88 -16.47 -19.27 11.79
N THR A 89 -15.92 -18.06 11.70
CA THR A 89 -16.69 -16.84 11.40
C THR A 89 -17.27 -16.81 9.98
N LEU A 90 -16.75 -17.66 9.10
CA LEU A 90 -17.16 -17.79 7.70
C LEU A 90 -18.04 -19.03 7.45
N ASN A 91 -18.32 -19.84 8.48
CA ASN A 91 -19.18 -21.01 8.35
C ASN A 91 -20.55 -20.61 7.78
N GLY A 92 -20.94 -21.27 6.68
CA GLY A 92 -22.21 -21.03 6.00
C GLY A 92 -22.25 -19.76 5.15
N LYS A 93 -21.13 -19.06 4.95
CA LYS A 93 -21.05 -17.87 4.07
C LYS A 93 -20.39 -18.21 2.74
N THR A 94 -20.94 -17.67 1.65
CA THR A 94 -20.41 -17.85 0.29
C THR A 94 -20.39 -16.52 -0.46
N GLY A 95 -19.43 -16.32 -1.36
CA GLY A 95 -19.37 -15.12 -2.21
C GLY A 95 -19.00 -13.83 -1.47
N VAL A 96 -18.42 -13.93 -0.28
CA VAL A 96 -17.93 -12.79 0.49
C VAL A 96 -16.57 -12.31 -0.03
N PHE A 97 -16.44 -10.99 -0.19
CA PHE A 97 -15.16 -10.36 -0.47
C PHE A 97 -14.40 -10.13 0.84
N MET A 98 -13.09 -10.40 0.84
CA MET A 98 -12.25 -10.23 2.02
C MET A 98 -11.08 -9.30 1.75
N SER A 99 -10.73 -8.52 2.77
CA SER A 99 -9.53 -7.68 2.81
C SER A 99 -8.90 -7.81 4.18
N ASP A 100 -7.62 -8.20 4.23
CA ASP A 100 -6.83 -8.35 5.47
C ASP A 100 -7.56 -9.19 6.55
N MET A 101 -7.96 -10.41 6.18
CA MET A 101 -8.65 -11.39 7.04
C MET A 101 -10.01 -10.93 7.60
N LYS A 102 -10.66 -9.98 6.93
CA LYS A 102 -12.00 -9.50 7.32
C LYS A 102 -12.90 -9.42 6.10
N GLU A 103 -14.18 -9.73 6.30
CA GLU A 103 -15.20 -9.41 5.32
C GLU A 103 -15.18 -7.90 5.04
N ALA A 104 -15.09 -7.56 3.76
CA ALA A 104 -15.01 -6.19 3.30
C ALA A 104 -15.93 -6.02 2.09
N ARG A 105 -16.17 -4.78 1.69
CA ARG A 105 -16.84 -4.46 0.44
C ARG A 105 -15.79 -4.15 -0.62
N SER A 106 -15.93 -4.72 -1.80
CA SER A 106 -15.10 -4.35 -2.95
C SER A 106 -15.58 -3.01 -3.54
N SER A 107 -15.00 -2.59 -4.67
CA SER A 107 -15.38 -1.33 -5.31
C SER A 107 -16.86 -1.32 -5.73
N GLU A 108 -17.46 -0.13 -5.82
CA GLU A 108 -18.87 0.02 -6.22
C GLU A 108 -19.16 -0.61 -7.58
N GLU A 109 -18.22 -0.52 -8.51
CA GLU A 109 -18.31 -1.09 -9.85
C GLU A 109 -18.44 -2.61 -9.86
N SER A 110 -17.95 -3.30 -8.83
CA SER A 110 -18.08 -4.77 -8.73
C SER A 110 -19.53 -5.22 -8.52
N TYR A 111 -20.41 -4.31 -8.11
CA TYR A 111 -21.83 -4.57 -7.86
C TYR A 111 -22.72 -4.02 -8.99
N ASP A 112 -22.14 -3.46 -10.05
CA ASP A 112 -22.85 -2.95 -11.22
C ASP A 112 -23.22 -4.11 -12.15
N VAL A 113 -24.49 -4.52 -12.08
CA VAL A 113 -25.04 -5.65 -12.85
C VAL A 113 -24.99 -5.43 -14.37
N GLU A 114 -25.10 -4.19 -14.83
CA GLU A 114 -25.05 -3.86 -16.26
C GLU A 114 -23.63 -4.01 -16.79
N LYS A 115 -22.64 -3.52 -16.04
CA LYS A 115 -21.22 -3.74 -16.38
C LYS A 115 -20.85 -5.22 -16.33
N ALA A 116 -21.31 -5.95 -15.33
CA ALA A 116 -21.07 -7.39 -15.22
C ALA A 116 -21.63 -8.13 -16.44
N LYS A 117 -22.88 -7.82 -16.85
CA LYS A 117 -23.49 -8.41 -18.05
C LYS A 117 -22.71 -8.07 -19.31
N ARG A 118 -22.35 -6.79 -19.49
CA ARG A 118 -21.59 -6.35 -20.67
C ARG A 118 -20.23 -7.05 -20.77
N LEU A 119 -19.55 -7.22 -19.64
CA LEU A 119 -18.28 -7.93 -19.59
C LEU A 119 -18.46 -9.40 -19.97
N TRP A 120 -19.49 -10.05 -19.44
CA TRP A 120 -19.84 -11.43 -19.77
C TRP A 120 -20.11 -11.63 -21.27
N ASP A 121 -21.01 -10.83 -21.85
CA ASP A 121 -21.37 -10.92 -23.27
C ASP A 121 -20.13 -10.75 -24.17
N LEU A 122 -19.23 -9.82 -23.81
CA LEU A 122 -17.99 -9.59 -24.54
C LEU A 122 -17.03 -10.78 -24.39
N SER A 123 -16.92 -11.36 -23.20
CA SER A 123 -16.10 -12.55 -22.96
C SER A 123 -16.60 -13.75 -23.76
N GLU A 124 -17.91 -13.99 -23.85
CA GLU A 124 -18.49 -15.05 -24.68
C GLU A 124 -18.15 -14.87 -26.17
N GLN A 125 -18.30 -13.65 -26.69
CA GLN A 125 -17.94 -13.30 -28.06
C GLN A 125 -16.46 -13.57 -28.36
N LEU A 126 -15.57 -13.16 -27.44
CA LEU A 126 -14.13 -13.30 -27.59
C LEU A 126 -13.65 -14.75 -27.43
N THR A 127 -14.36 -15.57 -26.66
CA THR A 127 -13.97 -16.98 -26.39
C THR A 127 -14.67 -17.98 -27.30
N HIS A 128 -15.54 -17.51 -28.22
CA HIS A 128 -16.36 -18.34 -29.10
C HIS A 128 -17.24 -19.34 -28.34
N GLN A 129 -17.57 -19.04 -27.08
CA GLN A 129 -18.52 -19.82 -26.30
C GLN A 129 -19.91 -19.26 -26.58
N ASN A 130 -20.62 -19.89 -27.52
CA ASN A 130 -22.06 -19.70 -27.69
C ASN A 130 -22.76 -20.68 -26.73
N ILE A 131 -23.00 -20.25 -25.49
CA ILE A 131 -23.79 -21.00 -24.50
C ILE A 131 -25.23 -20.48 -24.52
#